data_AF-A0A526PMK9-F1
#
_entry.id   AF-A0A526PMK9-F1
#
_cell.length_a   1.000
_cell.length_b   1.000
_cell.length_c   1.000
_cell.angle_alpha   90.00
_cell.angle_beta   90.00
_cell.angle_gamma   90.00
#
_symmetry.space_group_name_H-M   'P 1'
#
loop_
_entity.id
_entity.type
_entity.pdbx_description
1 polymer ?
#
loop_
_entity_poly.entity_id
_entity_poly.type
_entity_poly.pdbx_seq_one_letter_code
_entity_poly.pdbx_strand_id
1 'polypeptide(L)' 'MKIDGGCHCGAITYEAEVDPEKTSICHCTDCQQLTGTAFRVTVPAPESNYRITSGSPKVYIKTG' A
#
# COMPACT_ATOMS: atom_id res chain seq x y z
N MET A 1 -6.59 -0.37 13.85
CA MET A 1 -5.82 0.88 13.96
C MET A 1 -6.13 1.74 12.75
N LYS A 2 -6.57 2.99 12.96
CA LYS A 2 -6.79 3.94 11.85
C LYS A 2 -5.44 4.49 11.38
N ILE A 3 -5.25 4.60 10.08
CA ILE A 3 -4.10 5.22 9.44
C ILE A 3 -4.52 6.19 8.34
N ASP A 4 -3.67 7.18 8.10
CA ASP A 4 -3.67 8.05 6.93
C ASP A 4 -2.36 7.84 6.15
N GLY A 5 -2.41 8.05 4.83
CA GLY A 5 -1.25 7.90 3.95
C GLY A 5 -1.43 8.60 2.62
N GLY A 6 -0.35 8.66 1.84
CA GLY A 6 -0.38 9.29 0.52
C GLY A 6 0.89 9.06 -0.29
N CYS A 7 0.85 9.39 -1.58
CA CYS A 7 2.05 9.38 -2.40
C CYS A 7 3.02 10.49 -1.95
N HIS A 8 4.32 10.28 -2.16
CA HIS A 8 5.34 11.30 -1.92
C HIS A 8 5.04 12.61 -2.68
N CYS A 9 4.40 12.50 -3.85
CA CYS A 9 3.96 13.61 -4.67
C CYS A 9 2.79 14.44 -4.11
N GLY A 10 2.07 13.95 -3.09
CA GLY A 10 0.84 14.56 -2.57
C GLY A 10 -0.40 14.44 -3.48
N ALA A 11 -0.26 13.95 -4.71
CA ALA A 11 -1.38 13.83 -5.66
C ALA A 11 -2.42 12.76 -5.27
N ILE A 12 -2.05 11.79 -4.42
CA ILE A 12 -2.93 10.73 -3.93
C ILE A 12 -2.85 10.71 -2.40
N THR A 13 -4.01 10.67 -1.74
CA THR A 13 -4.12 10.43 -0.30
C THR A 13 -5.19 9.39 -0.02
N TYR A 14 -5.06 8.66 1.09
CA TYR A 14 -6.00 7.62 1.49
C TYR A 14 -6.09 7.50 3.01
N GLU A 15 -7.17 6.89 3.47
CA GLU A 15 -7.35 6.45 4.85
C GLU A 15 -7.64 4.95 4.86
N ALA A 16 -7.20 4.25 5.91
CA ALA A 16 -7.55 2.86 6.13
C ALA A 16 -7.66 2.49 7.61
N GLU A 17 -8.38 1.41 7.89
CA GLU A 17 -8.28 0.70 9.17
C GLU A 17 -7.62 -0.66 8.97
N VAL A 18 -6.55 -0.89 9.74
CA VAL A 18 -5.71 -2.09 9.64
C VAL A 18 -5.59 -2.81 10.98
N ASP A 19 -5.29 -4.09 10.93
CA ASP A 19 -4.88 -4.88 12.09
C ASP A 19 -3.34 -4.88 12.17
N PRO A 20 -2.72 -4.19 13.14
CA PRO A 20 -1.26 -4.10 13.23
C PRO A 20 -0.60 -5.46 13.43
N GLU A 21 -1.29 -6.44 14.02
CA GLU A 21 -0.79 -7.81 14.22
C GLU A 21 -0.65 -8.58 12.91
N LYS A 22 -1.27 -8.09 11.82
CA LYS A 22 -1.13 -8.67 10.47
C LYS A 22 0.00 -8.03 9.66
N THR A 23 0.86 -7.24 10.29
CA THR A 23 2.07 -6.72 9.65
C THR A 23 2.98 -7.88 9.25
N SER A 24 3.50 -7.85 8.03
CA SER A 24 4.36 -8.89 7.48
C SER A 24 5.47 -8.30 6.60
N ILE A 25 6.52 -9.08 6.39
CA ILE A 25 7.65 -8.73 5.52
C ILE A 25 7.60 -9.60 4.27
N CYS A 26 7.39 -8.99 3.12
CA CYS A 26 7.37 -9.67 1.83
C CYS A 26 8.72 -9.55 1.12
N HIS A 27 9.25 -10.69 0.66
CA HIS A 27 10.53 -10.82 -0.02
C HIS A 27 10.39 -11.16 -1.51
N CYS A 28 9.18 -11.06 -2.09
CA CYS A 28 9.02 -11.33 -3.51
C CYS A 28 9.71 -10.26 -4.37
N THR A 29 10.07 -10.62 -5.60
CA THR A 29 10.75 -9.72 -6.54
C THR A 29 9.94 -8.48 -6.89
N ASP A 30 8.62 -8.54 -6.85
CA ASP A 30 7.75 -7.36 -7.07
C ASP A 30 7.87 -6.37 -5.92
N CYS A 31 7.87 -6.86 -4.67
CA CYS A 31 8.06 -6.00 -3.50
C CYS A 31 9.46 -5.39 -3.48
N GLN A 32 10.49 -6.15 -3.89
CA GLN A 32 11.85 -5.63 -4.01
C GLN A 32 11.96 -4.55 -5.08
N GLN A 33 11.37 -4.76 -6.26
CA GLN A 33 11.36 -3.76 -7.35
C GLN A 33 10.59 -2.50 -6.97
N LEU A 34 9.43 -2.63 -6.31
CA LEU A 34 8.62 -1.48 -5.92
C LEU A 34 9.28 -0.59 -4.86
N THR A 35 10.06 -1.18 -3.95
CA THR A 35 10.75 -0.41 -2.89
C THR A 35 12.19 -0.05 -3.22
N GLY A 36 12.82 -0.75 -4.18
CA GLY A 36 14.26 -0.65 -4.43
C GLY A 36 15.11 -1.23 -3.31
N THR A 37 14.55 -2.08 -2.45
CA THR A 37 15.23 -2.68 -1.28
C THR A 37 15.05 -4.20 -1.23
N ALA A 38 15.62 -4.86 -0.21
CA ALA A 38 15.57 -6.32 -0.07
C ALA A 38 14.16 -6.87 0.24
N PHE A 39 13.22 -6.04 0.72
CA PHE A 39 11.87 -6.47 1.10
C PHE A 39 10.88 -5.29 1.14
N ARG A 40 9.61 -5.59 1.41
CA ARG A 40 8.59 -4.58 1.76
C ARG A 40 7.89 -4.97 3.05
N VAL A 41 7.75 -4.02 3.96
CA VAL A 41 6.89 -4.16 5.14
C VAL A 41 5.47 -3.75 4.73
N THR A 42 4.51 -4.63 4.98
CA THR A 42 3.11 -4.45 4.56
C THR A 42 2.15 -4.84 5.65
N VAL A 43 1.00 -4.18 5.71
CA VAL A 43 -0.15 -4.58 6.51
C VAL A 43 -1.39 -4.56 5.60
N PRO A 44 -2.21 -5.63 5.56
CA PRO A 44 -3.40 -5.66 4.74
C PRO A 44 -4.53 -4.82 5.36
N ALA A 45 -5.24 -4.06 4.53
CA ALA A 45 -6.51 -3.42 4.88
C ALA A 45 -7.65 -4.13 4.11
N PRO A 46 -8.77 -4.49 4.77
CA PRO A 46 -9.98 -4.90 4.05
C PRO A 46 -10.46 -3.79 3.11
N GLU A 47 -11.01 -4.15 1.95
CA GLU A 47 -11.51 -3.17 0.98
C GLU A 47 -12.60 -2.25 1.56
N SER A 48 -13.51 -2.80 2.39
CA SER A 48 -14.53 -2.02 3.10
C SER A 48 -13.95 -0.97 4.07
N ASN A 49 -12.69 -1.13 4.46
CA ASN A 49 -12.01 -0.35 5.47
C ASN A 49 -10.89 0.51 4.86
N TYR A 50 -10.89 0.68 3.54
CA TYR A 50 -9.94 1.48 2.80
C TYR A 50 -10.68 2.44 1.87
N ARG A 51 -10.20 3.68 1.77
CA ARG A 51 -10.69 4.62 0.76
C ARG A 51 -9.63 5.62 0.35
N ILE A 52 -9.69 6.02 -0.92
CA ILE A 52 -8.93 7.16 -1.45
C ILE A 52 -9.66 8.44 -1.06
N THR A 53 -8.94 9.39 -0.46
CA THR A 53 -9.47 10.69 -0.03
C THR A 53 -9.16 11.80 -1.02
N SER A 54 -8.13 11.63 -1.87
CA SER A 54 -7.82 12.57 -2.96
C SER A 54 -7.09 11.87 -4.11
N GLY A 55 -7.37 12.33 -5.33
CA GLY A 55 -6.76 11.88 -6.57
C GLY A 55 -7.24 10.51 -7.08
N SER A 56 -6.70 10.09 -8.23
CA SER A 56 -7.02 8.81 -8.87
C SER A 56 -5.74 8.09 -9.29
N PRO A 57 -5.41 6.92 -8.69
CA PRO A 57 -4.22 6.18 -9.05
C PRO A 57 -4.36 5.58 -10.46
N LYS A 58 -3.24 5.48 -11.18
CA LYS A 58 -3.18 4.72 -12.43
C LYS A 58 -3.13 3.23 -12.10
N VAL A 59 -3.90 2.43 -12.82
CA VAL A 59 -3.87 0.97 -12.67
C VAL A 59 -2.70 0.41 -13.47
N TYR A 60 -1.87 -0.37 -12.79
CA TYR A 60 -0.80 -1.16 -13.39
C TYR A 60 -1.13 -2.64 -13.22
N ILE A 61 -1.07 -3.39 -14.33
CA ILE A 61 -1.28 -4.84 -14.35
C ILE A 61 0.03 -5.47 -14.81
N LYS A 62 0.61 -6.31 -13.96
CA LYS A 62 1.78 -7.11 -14.31
C LYS A 62 1.37 -8.22 -15.29
N THR A 63 2.02 -8.31 -16.44
CA THR A 63 1.65 -9.22 -17.55
C THR A 63 2.55 -10.46 -17.67
N GLY A 64 3.28 -10.83 -16.61
CA GLY A 64 4.18 -12.00 -16.58
C GLY A 64 4.80 -12.21 -15.22
#